data_AF-A0A9E6XYH6-F1
#
_entry.id   AF-A0A9E6XYH6-F1
#
_cell.length_a   1.000
_cell.length_b   1.000
_cell.length_c   1.000
_cell.angle_alpha   90.00
_cell.angle_beta   90.00
_cell.angle_gamma   90.00
#
_symmetry.space_group_name_H-M   'P 1'
#
loop_
_entity.id
_entity.type
_entity.pdbx_description
1 polymer ?
#
loop_
_entity_poly.entity_id
_entity_poly.type
_entity_poly.pdbx_seq_one_letter_code
_entity_poly.pdbx_strand_id
1 'polypeptide(L)' 'MRLAQRLAALSASGVSDATGGQGVVRTGLIRYSGSGTVAGRAVTADCAEGSLLAVFGALDRAQPATCSA' A
#
# COMPACT_ATOMS: atom_id res chain seq x y z
N MET A 1 8.69 -13.08 12.67
CA MET A 1 7.61 -12.66 11.74
C MET A 1 7.76 -11.17 11.48
N ARG A 2 7.94 -10.74 10.23
CA ARG A 2 8.20 -9.31 9.91
C ARG A 2 6.92 -8.49 10.08
N LEU A 3 7.02 -7.24 10.55
CA LEU A 3 5.87 -6.36 10.87
C LEU A 3 4.81 -6.30 9.75
N ALA A 4 5.25 -6.22 8.49
CA ALA A 4 4.36 -6.20 7.33
C ALA A 4 3.46 -7.44 7.24
N GLN A 5 3.95 -8.63 7.56
CA GLN A 5 3.15 -9.86 7.55
C GLN A 5 2.07 -9.83 8.63
N ARG A 6 2.38 -9.28 9.81
CA ARG A 6 1.40 -9.13 10.90
C ARG A 6 0.31 -8.13 10.54
N LEU A 7 0.68 -7.04 9.86
CA LEU A 7 -0.28 -6.04 9.37
C LEU A 7 -1.15 -6.58 8.23
N ALA A 8 -0.58 -7.39 7.33
CA ALA A 8 -1.34 -8.02 6.25
C ALA A 8 -2.38 -9.03 6.76
N ALA A 9 -2.18 -9.61 7.95
CA ALA A 9 -3.16 -10.47 8.60
C ALA A 9 -4.37 -9.72 9.22
N LEU A 10 -4.31 -8.39 9.29
CA LEU A 10 -5.41 -7.56 9.78
C LEU A 10 -6.29 -7.06 8.64
N SER A 11 -7.57 -6.79 8.91
CA SER A 11 -8.41 -6.05 7.98
C SER A 11 -8.07 -4.55 8.01
N ALA A 12 -8.24 -3.86 6.89
CA ALA A 12 -8.09 -2.40 6.83
C ALA A 12 -9.05 -1.69 7.80
N SER A 13 -10.24 -2.24 8.03
CA SER A 13 -11.19 -1.74 9.04
C SER A 13 -10.65 -1.86 10.45
N GLY A 14 -10.05 -3.00 10.83
CA GLY A 14 -9.47 -3.18 12.17
C GLY A 14 -8.28 -2.24 12.41
N VAL A 15 -7.48 -1.94 11.38
CA VAL A 15 -6.42 -0.93 11.47
C VAL A 15 -7.01 0.48 11.60
N SER A 16 -8.07 0.80 10.85
CA SER A 16 -8.80 2.07 10.97
C SER A 16 -9.35 2.27 12.39
N ASP A 17 -10.01 1.26 12.95
CA ASP A 17 -10.58 1.33 14.30
C ASP A 17 -9.47 1.55 15.35
N ALA A 18 -8.36 0.82 15.24
CA ALA A 18 -7.21 0.96 16.14
C ALA A 18 -6.52 2.33 16.05
N THR A 19 -6.65 3.03 14.92
CA THR A 19 -6.05 4.35 14.68
C THR A 19 -7.05 5.49 14.83
N GLY A 20 -8.30 5.21 15.25
CA GLY A 20 -9.35 6.23 15.34
C GLY A 20 -9.66 6.89 13.98
N GLY A 21 -9.53 6.13 12.90
CA GLY A 21 -9.75 6.59 11.52
C GLY A 21 -8.62 7.45 10.93
N GLN A 22 -7.48 7.61 11.63
CA GLN A 22 -6.36 8.40 11.12
C GLN A 22 -5.63 7.67 9.98
N GLY A 23 -5.32 8.40 8.91
CA GLY A 23 -4.58 7.87 7.75
C GLY A 23 -5.40 6.98 6.80
N VAL A 24 -6.73 6.93 6.97
CA VAL A 24 -7.63 6.23 6.04
C VAL A 24 -7.77 7.04 4.74
N VAL A 25 -7.54 6.37 3.61
CA VAL A 25 -7.67 6.97 2.28
C VAL A 25 -9.15 7.21 1.95
N ARG A 26 -9.45 8.31 1.24
CA ARG A 26 -10.80 8.59 0.73
C ARG A 26 -11.30 7.48 -0.19
N THR A 27 -12.62 7.37 -0.29
CA THR A 27 -13.29 6.45 -1.22
C THR A 27 -12.88 6.74 -2.66
N GLY A 28 -12.82 5.69 -3.49
CA GLY A 28 -12.44 5.77 -4.91
C GLY A 28 -11.18 4.99 -5.28
N LEU A 29 -10.36 4.60 -4.30
CA LEU A 29 -9.27 3.66 -4.53
C LEU A 29 -9.82 2.23 -4.66
N ILE A 30 -9.83 1.71 -5.89
CA ILE A 30 -10.30 0.36 -6.19
C ILE A 30 -9.12 -0.57 -6.48
N ARG A 31 -9.25 -1.83 -6.08
CA ARG A 31 -8.29 -2.86 -6.46
C ARG A 31 -8.51 -3.23 -7.93
N TYR A 32 -7.47 -3.09 -8.74
CA TYR A 32 -7.49 -3.50 -10.13
C TYR A 32 -7.40 -5.04 -10.29
N SER A 33 -6.57 -5.72 -9.49
CA SER A 33 -6.38 -7.18 -9.56
C SER A 33 -5.96 -7.80 -8.21
N GLY A 34 -6.16 -9.12 -8.07
CA GLY A 34 -5.79 -9.92 -6.88
C GLY A 34 -6.84 -9.93 -5.76
N SER A 35 -6.53 -10.60 -4.64
CA SER A 35 -7.39 -10.72 -3.44
C SER A 35 -6.60 -10.57 -2.13
N GLY A 36 -7.28 -10.53 -0.98
CA GLY A 36 -6.66 -10.42 0.36
C GLY A 36 -6.20 -9.02 0.75
N THR A 37 -5.43 -8.90 1.84
CA THR A 37 -4.86 -7.63 2.33
C THR A 37 -3.35 -7.61 2.08
N VAL A 38 -2.82 -6.46 1.69
CA VAL A 38 -1.39 -6.24 1.49
C VAL A 38 -0.91 -5.14 2.42
N ALA A 39 0.27 -5.31 3.01
CA ALA A 39 0.91 -4.30 3.84
C ALA A 39 2.40 -4.21 3.50
N GLY A 40 2.95 -3.00 3.44
CA GLY A 40 4.35 -2.80 3.06
C GLY A 40 4.80 -1.36 3.32
N ARG A 41 6.09 -1.09 3.14
CA ARG A 41 6.58 0.28 3.15
C ARG A 41 6.16 0.97 1.85
N ALA A 42 5.64 2.19 1.97
CA ALA A 42 5.29 3.00 0.82
C ALA A 42 6.55 3.52 0.13
N VAL A 43 6.58 3.43 -1.20
CA VAL A 43 7.50 4.17 -2.07
C VAL A 43 6.63 5.10 -2.90
N THR A 44 6.88 6.40 -2.82
CA THR A 44 6.01 7.44 -3.41
C THR A 44 6.64 8.04 -4.66
N ALA A 45 5.80 8.35 -5.64
CA ALA A 45 6.16 9.12 -6.83
C ALA A 45 5.20 10.31 -6.96
N ASP A 46 5.73 11.48 -7.26
CA ASP A 46 4.95 12.66 -7.62
C ASP A 46 4.95 12.79 -9.15
N CYS A 47 3.76 12.87 -9.75
CA CYS A 47 3.58 12.78 -11.19
C CYS A 47 2.85 14.01 -11.71
N ALA A 48 3.39 14.61 -12.77
CA ALA A 48 2.65 15.59 -13.56
C ALA A 48 1.50 14.92 -14.32
N GLU A 49 0.44 15.67 -14.59
CA GLU A 49 -0.70 15.16 -15.36
C GLU A 49 -0.25 14.61 -16.72
N GLY A 50 -0.72 13.41 -17.07
CA GLY A 50 -0.35 12.72 -18.31
C GLY A 50 1.05 12.09 -18.34
N SER A 51 1.83 12.15 -17.25
CA SER A 51 3.20 11.60 -17.19
C SER A 51 3.35 10.49 -16.15
N LEU A 52 4.05 9.42 -16.52
CA LEU A 52 4.38 8.28 -15.64
C LEU A 52 5.87 8.17 -15.32
N LEU A 53 6.71 9.11 -15.77
CA LEU A 53 8.17 9.00 -15.64
C LEU A 53 8.64 8.81 -14.19
N ALA A 54 8.02 9.51 -13.24
CA ALA A 54 8.35 9.40 -11.83
C ALA A 54 8.01 8.02 -11.23
N VAL A 55 7.01 7.31 -11.80
CA VAL A 55 6.64 5.96 -11.37
C VAL A 55 7.76 4.98 -11.65
N PHE A 56 8.36 5.03 -12.85
CA PHE A 56 9.48 4.14 -13.20
C PHE A 56 10.67 4.35 -12.26
N GLY A 57 11.03 5.60 -11.97
CA GLY A 57 12.10 5.90 -11.00
C GLY A 57 11.76 5.50 -9.55
N ALA A 58 10.48 5.37 -9.19
CA ALA A 58 10.07 4.80 -7.91
C ALA A 58 10.15 3.26 -7.91
N LEU A 59 9.79 2.61 -9.02
CA LEU A 59 9.90 1.16 -9.19
C LEU A 59 11.36 0.67 -9.12
N ASP A 60 12.31 1.41 -9.71
CA ASP A 60 13.74 1.06 -9.63
C ASP A 60 14.29 1.08 -8.20
N ARG A 61 13.68 1.89 -7.32
CA ARG A 61 14.02 1.98 -5.89
C ARG A 61 13.20 1.04 -5.03
N ALA A 62 12.15 0.43 -5.57
CA ALA A 62 11.29 -0.48 -4.84
C ALA A 62 12.04 -1.78 -4.57
N GLN A 63 12.10 -2.16 -3.29
CA GLN A 63 12.64 -3.46 -2.90
C GLN A 63 11.51 -4.49 -2.83
N PRO A 64 11.78 -5.77 -3.17
CA PRO A 64 10.79 -6.84 -3.01
C PRO A 64 10.26 -6.87 -1.57
N ALA A 65 8.97 -6.60 -1.42
CA ALA A 65 8.31 -6.77 -0.14
C ALA A 65 8.11 -8.28 0.09
N THR A 66 8.62 -8.82 1.21
CA THR A 66 8.27 -10.19 1.62
C THR A 66 6.87 -10.19 2.22
N CYS A 67 5.85 -10.23 1.37
CA CYS A 67 4.47 -10.49 1.77
C CYS A 67 4.03 -11.79 1.08
N SER A 68 3.89 -12.85 1.86
CA SER A 68 3.22 -14.07 1.43
C SER A 68 1.71 -13.87 1.57
N ALA A 69 0.97 -14.17 0.51
CA ALA A 69 -0.49 -14.28 0.51
C ALA A 69 -0.98 -15.38 1.46
#